data_AF-A0A935WGQ6-F1
#
_entry.id   AF-A0A935WGQ6-F1
#
_cell.length_a   1.000
_cell.length_b   1.000
_cell.length_c   1.000
_cell.angle_alpha   90.00
_cell.angle_beta   90.00
_cell.angle_gamma   90.00
#
_symmetry.space_group_name_H-M   'P 1'
#
loop_
_entity.id
_entity.type
_entity.pdbx_description
1 polymer ?
#
loop_
_entity_poly.entity_id
_entity_poly.type
_entity_poly.pdbx_seq_one_letter_code
_entity_poly.pdbx_strand_id
1 'polypeptide(L)'
;MATAPEVRVTDLSGNPVSGVSVTFAVTGGGGNITGGAATTDGLGHATLGSWTLGTTAGSNTLTATSAGLAGSPVTFTATGTAGAPDHLSFTVQPSTTQAFAPITPAVEVAVLDAFGNLVTGTPVDVTISLGNNPSGFAFLDSPTTLTRTTVNGVASFGDLNIDTPDVAYTLVATPNIGITAATSIAFDITP
;
A
#
# COMPACT_ATOMS: atom_id res chain seq x y z
N MET A 1 -21.74 -2.17 1.49
CA MET A 1 -21.53 -1.27 2.64
C MET A 1 -20.79 -2.05 3.70
N ALA A 2 -19.81 -1.46 4.40
CA ALA A 2 -19.16 -2.13 5.52
C ALA A 2 -20.15 -2.22 6.70
N THR A 3 -20.23 -3.38 7.34
CA THR A 3 -21.01 -3.58 8.58
C THR A 3 -20.25 -3.01 9.77
N ALA A 4 -20.92 -2.16 10.56
CA ALA A 4 -20.31 -1.61 11.76
C ALA A 4 -20.06 -2.72 12.81
N PRO A 5 -18.95 -2.66 13.58
CA PRO A 5 -18.71 -3.56 14.69
C PRO A 5 -19.85 -3.54 15.72
N GLU A 6 -20.21 -4.72 16.22
CA GLU A 6 -21.28 -4.91 17.19
C GLU A 6 -20.92 -6.03 18.15
N VAL A 7 -21.27 -5.85 19.43
CA VAL A 7 -21.22 -6.91 20.44
C VAL A 7 -22.61 -7.18 20.98
N ARG A 8 -22.84 -8.42 21.44
CA ARG A 8 -24.05 -8.81 22.16
C ARG A 8 -23.68 -9.21 23.59
N VAL A 9 -24.39 -8.67 24.57
CA VAL A 9 -24.23 -9.01 25.99
C VAL A 9 -25.34 -9.96 26.41
N THR A 10 -24.94 -11.05 27.07
CA THR A 10 -25.87 -12.04 27.63
C THR A 10 -25.58 -12.31 29.11
N ASP A 11 -26.58 -12.80 29.83
CA ASP A 11 -26.42 -13.36 31.17
C ASP A 11 -25.85 -14.79 31.11
N LEU A 12 -25.69 -15.43 32.28
CA LEU A 12 -25.20 -16.81 32.40
C LEU A 12 -26.14 -17.87 31.77
N SER A 13 -27.41 -17.52 31.54
CA SER A 13 -28.40 -18.37 30.90
C SER A 13 -28.50 -18.12 29.39
N GLY A 14 -27.70 -17.19 28.84
CA GLY A 14 -27.70 -16.82 27.42
C GLY A 14 -28.79 -15.81 27.05
N ASN A 15 -29.54 -15.25 28.00
CA ASN A 15 -30.54 -14.23 27.72
C ASN A 15 -29.87 -12.88 27.45
N PRO A 16 -30.38 -12.06 26.52
CA PRO A 16 -29.84 -10.74 26.27
C PRO A 16 -30.01 -9.79 27.45
N VAL A 17 -29.02 -8.93 27.71
CA VAL A 17 -29.07 -7.93 28.79
C VAL A 17 -29.04 -6.52 28.21
N SER A 18 -30.08 -5.75 28.48
CA SER A 18 -30.23 -4.36 28.04
C SER A 18 -29.60 -3.36 29.03
N GLY A 19 -29.20 -2.18 28.55
CA GLY A 19 -28.69 -1.08 29.37
C GLY A 19 -27.23 -1.22 29.81
N VAL A 20 -26.49 -2.20 29.28
CA VAL A 20 -25.08 -2.41 29.60
C VAL A 20 -24.23 -1.42 28.81
N SER A 21 -23.34 -0.69 29.50
CA SER A 21 -22.43 0.26 28.86
C SER A 21 -21.23 -0.45 28.23
N VAL A 22 -21.01 -0.20 26.94
CA VAL A 22 -19.89 -0.71 26.15
C VAL A 22 -19.10 0.47 25.56
N THR A 23 -17.79 0.45 25.75
CA THR A 23 -16.87 1.45 25.18
C THR A 23 -16.04 0.81 24.08
N PHE A 24 -16.18 1.32 22.86
CA PHE A 24 -15.35 1.00 21.72
C PHE A 24 -14.13 1.92 21.64
N ALA A 25 -12.96 1.37 21.37
CA ALA A 25 -11.73 2.13 21.19
C ALA A 25 -10.86 1.53 20.09
N VAL A 26 -10.33 2.38 19.21
CA VAL A 26 -9.30 1.97 18.25
C VAL A 26 -8.02 1.67 19.02
N THR A 27 -7.43 0.51 18.78
CA THR A 27 -6.22 0.05 19.47
C THR A 27 -5.02 -0.10 18.54
N GLY A 28 -5.21 -0.04 17.23
CA GLY A 28 -4.15 -0.22 16.24
C GLY A 28 -4.59 0.13 14.83
N GLY A 29 -3.61 0.40 13.95
CA GLY A 29 -3.84 0.82 12.55
C GLY A 29 -4.21 2.30 12.38
N GLY A 30 -4.66 2.97 13.45
CA GLY A 30 -5.10 4.36 13.40
C GLY A 30 -6.55 4.49 12.91
N GLY A 31 -6.88 5.65 12.33
CA GLY A 31 -8.24 5.97 11.89
C GLY A 31 -9.12 6.53 13.01
N ASN A 32 -10.44 6.45 12.84
CA ASN A 32 -11.40 7.08 13.75
C ASN A 32 -12.69 6.27 13.86
N ILE A 33 -13.42 6.54 14.95
CA ILE A 33 -14.73 5.97 15.20
C ILE A 33 -15.76 7.04 15.52
N THR A 34 -17.04 6.75 15.28
CA THR A 34 -18.16 7.52 15.81
C THR A 34 -19.00 6.63 16.73
N GLY A 35 -19.60 7.19 17.78
CA GLY A 35 -20.38 6.42 18.74
C GLY A 35 -19.54 5.46 19.60
N GLY A 36 -18.33 5.89 20.01
CA GLY A 36 -17.41 5.07 20.81
C GLY A 36 -17.94 4.65 22.19
N ALA A 37 -19.04 5.26 22.66
CA ALA A 37 -19.80 4.76 23.80
C ALA A 37 -21.19 4.34 23.32
N ALA A 38 -21.58 3.11 23.63
CA ALA A 38 -22.88 2.55 23.28
C ALA A 38 -23.49 1.82 24.49
N THR A 39 -24.81 1.74 24.54
CA THR A 39 -25.54 0.95 25.54
C THR A 39 -26.31 -0.15 24.84
N THR A 40 -26.34 -1.35 25.42
CA THR A 40 -27.05 -2.47 24.80
C THR A 40 -28.56 -2.22 24.72
N ASP A 41 -29.16 -2.53 23.56
CA ASP A 41 -30.59 -2.42 23.32
C ASP A 41 -31.40 -3.55 24.00
N GLY A 42 -32.71 -3.65 23.71
CA GLY A 42 -33.58 -4.70 24.27
C GLY A 42 -33.21 -6.13 23.86
N LEU A 43 -32.39 -6.29 22.81
CA LEU A 43 -31.86 -7.57 22.33
C LEU A 43 -30.41 -7.80 22.80
N GLY A 44 -29.88 -6.91 23.62
CA GLY A 44 -28.54 -7.01 24.20
C GLY A 44 -27.43 -6.53 23.26
N HIS A 45 -27.74 -5.86 22.15
CA HIS A 45 -26.75 -5.43 21.16
C HIS A 45 -26.26 -4.01 21.43
N ALA A 46 -24.95 -3.82 21.45
CA ALA A 46 -24.30 -2.51 21.43
C ALA A 46 -23.52 -2.37 20.12
N THR A 47 -23.96 -1.45 19.28
CA THR A 47 -23.44 -1.25 17.92
C THR A 47 -22.59 0.03 17.87
N LEU A 48 -21.40 -0.07 17.28
CA LEU A 48 -20.58 1.11 16.98
C LEU A 48 -21.25 1.94 15.86
N GLY A 49 -21.15 3.26 15.92
CA GLY A 49 -21.70 4.13 14.86
C GLY A 49 -21.00 3.92 13.53
N SER A 50 -19.67 4.12 13.49
CA SER A 50 -18.84 3.82 12.34
C SER A 50 -17.39 3.56 12.73
N TRP A 51 -16.70 2.78 11.91
CA TRP A 51 -15.26 2.58 12.00
C TRP A 51 -14.61 2.91 10.65
N THR A 52 -13.81 3.98 10.65
CA THR A 52 -12.94 4.35 9.53
C THR A 52 -11.53 3.86 9.84
N LEU A 53 -10.97 3.03 8.96
CA LEU A 53 -9.61 2.50 9.11
C LEU A 53 -8.57 3.59 8.87
N GLY A 54 -7.34 3.37 9.34
CA GLY A 54 -6.21 4.24 9.03
C GLY A 54 -5.84 4.24 7.55
N THR A 55 -5.05 5.24 7.13
CA THR A 55 -4.62 5.42 5.74
C THR A 55 -3.48 4.48 5.34
N THR A 56 -2.77 3.88 6.30
CA THR A 56 -1.73 2.89 6.02
C THR A 56 -2.38 1.54 5.76
N ALA A 57 -2.09 0.93 4.61
CA ALA A 57 -2.54 -0.42 4.29
C ALA A 57 -1.99 -1.41 5.33
N GLY A 58 -2.84 -2.31 5.82
CA GLY A 58 -2.48 -3.28 6.85
C GLY A 58 -3.53 -3.44 7.95
N SER A 59 -3.11 -4.05 9.05
CA SER A 59 -4.00 -4.43 10.15
C SER A 59 -4.49 -3.21 10.95
N ASN A 60 -5.78 -3.19 11.22
CA ASN A 60 -6.47 -2.23 12.07
C ASN A 60 -7.20 -3.01 13.16
N THR A 61 -7.15 -2.50 14.40
CA THR A 61 -7.76 -3.17 15.55
C THR A 61 -8.62 -2.22 16.36
N LEU A 62 -9.74 -2.75 16.85
CA LEU A 62 -10.73 -2.06 17.66
C LEU A 62 -11.13 -2.99 18.81
N THR A 63 -11.25 -2.48 20.03
CA THR A 63 -11.80 -3.23 21.16
C THR A 63 -13.16 -2.71 21.57
N ALA A 64 -14.01 -3.60 22.06
CA ALA A 64 -15.24 -3.28 22.78
C ALA A 64 -15.09 -3.74 24.23
N THR A 65 -15.14 -2.78 25.15
CA THR A 65 -14.89 -3.00 26.59
C THR A 65 -16.13 -2.70 27.41
N SER A 66 -16.52 -3.64 28.26
CA SER A 66 -17.44 -3.42 29.38
C SER A 66 -16.80 -3.91 30.68
N ALA A 67 -16.83 -3.09 31.72
CA ALA A 67 -16.22 -3.43 33.01
C ALA A 67 -17.00 -4.57 33.70
N GLY A 68 -16.26 -5.52 34.30
CA GLY A 68 -16.85 -6.60 35.10
C GLY A 68 -17.52 -7.73 34.30
N LEU A 69 -17.55 -7.68 32.98
CA LEU A 69 -18.06 -8.78 32.15
C LEU A 69 -16.95 -9.76 31.76
N ALA A 70 -17.25 -11.05 31.87
CA ALA A 70 -16.38 -12.09 31.32
C ALA A 70 -16.32 -11.99 29.78
N GLY A 71 -15.15 -12.24 29.20
CA GLY A 71 -14.92 -12.13 27.74
C GLY A 71 -14.75 -10.69 27.23
N SER A 72 -14.72 -9.69 28.11
CA SER A 72 -14.38 -8.31 27.80
C SER A 72 -12.87 -8.05 28.05
N PRO A 73 -12.15 -7.37 27.15
CA PRO A 73 -12.65 -6.78 25.90
C PRO A 73 -12.80 -7.80 24.76
N VAL A 74 -13.77 -7.55 23.88
CA VAL A 74 -13.87 -8.23 22.56
C VAL A 74 -13.02 -7.45 21.56
N THR A 75 -12.24 -8.15 20.73
CA THR A 75 -11.38 -7.52 19.71
C THR A 75 -11.95 -7.74 18.31
N PHE A 76 -12.04 -6.66 17.54
CA PHE A 76 -12.33 -6.65 16.11
C PHE A 76 -11.06 -6.34 15.34
N THR A 77 -10.90 -7.00 14.19
CA THR A 77 -9.81 -6.72 13.24
C THR A 77 -10.39 -6.38 11.88
N ALA A 78 -9.69 -5.51 11.17
CA ALA A 78 -9.96 -5.21 9.78
C ALA A 78 -8.63 -4.97 9.05
N THR A 79 -8.57 -5.25 7.75
CA THR A 79 -7.38 -4.99 6.94
C THR A 79 -7.69 -3.85 5.98
N GLY A 80 -6.99 -2.73 6.16
CA GLY A 80 -6.97 -1.66 5.17
C GLY A 80 -6.16 -2.11 3.95
N THR A 81 -6.69 -1.89 2.76
CA THR A 81 -5.96 -2.10 1.50
C THR A 81 -5.48 -0.75 0.96
N ALA A 82 -4.46 -0.77 0.10
CA ALA A 82 -4.11 0.43 -0.65
C ALA A 82 -5.32 0.95 -1.44
N GLY A 83 -5.36 2.27 -1.61
CA GLY A 83 -6.34 2.96 -2.44
C GLY A 83 -6.09 2.75 -3.94
N ALA A 84 -6.70 3.61 -4.75
CA ALA A 84 -6.44 3.61 -6.19
C ALA A 84 -4.96 4.01 -6.48
N PRO A 85 -4.35 3.47 -7.55
CA PRO A 85 -3.05 3.92 -8.04
C PRO A 85 -2.98 5.44 -8.22
N ASP A 86 -1.86 6.04 -7.82
CA ASP A 86 -1.65 7.49 -7.85
C ASP A 86 -0.30 7.89 -8.49
N HIS A 87 0.77 7.16 -8.18
CA HIS A 87 2.09 7.42 -8.75
C HIS A 87 2.99 6.19 -8.78
N LEU A 88 4.02 6.24 -9.63
CA LEU A 88 5.13 5.30 -9.62
C LEU A 88 6.26 5.78 -8.70
N SER A 89 7.07 4.86 -8.19
CA SER A 89 8.31 5.18 -7.48
C SER A 89 9.36 4.08 -7.67
N PHE A 90 10.62 4.46 -7.83
CA PHE A 90 11.73 3.51 -7.91
C PHE A 90 12.08 2.99 -6.50
N THR A 91 11.84 1.69 -6.25
CA THR A 91 12.20 1.01 -4.99
C THR A 91 13.63 0.46 -5.02
N VAL A 92 14.12 0.11 -6.21
CA VAL A 92 15.54 -0.16 -6.46
C VAL A 92 15.98 0.77 -7.58
N GLN A 93 16.90 1.68 -7.25
CA GLN A 93 17.44 2.67 -8.17
C GLN A 93 18.43 2.00 -9.15
N PRO A 94 18.58 2.53 -10.38
CA PRO A 94 19.71 2.15 -11.23
C PRO A 94 21.04 2.52 -10.56
N SER A 95 22.05 1.70 -10.80
CA SER A 95 23.41 1.87 -10.30
C SER A 95 24.37 2.14 -11.45
N THR A 96 25.52 2.74 -11.14
CA THR A 96 26.60 2.88 -12.11
C THR A 96 27.07 1.51 -12.59
N THR A 97 27.15 1.34 -13.91
CA THR A 97 27.59 0.08 -14.55
C THR A 97 28.40 0.37 -15.82
N GLN A 98 29.01 -0.65 -16.39
CA GLN A 98 29.72 -0.55 -17.67
C GLN A 98 28.74 -0.52 -18.85
N ALA A 99 29.11 0.14 -19.95
CA ALA A 99 28.34 0.11 -21.19
C ALA A 99 28.09 -1.33 -21.65
N PHE A 100 26.88 -1.60 -22.14
CA PHE A 100 26.36 -2.93 -22.51
C PHE A 100 26.24 -3.95 -21.36
N ALA A 101 26.73 -3.64 -20.16
CA ALA A 101 26.49 -4.48 -19.00
C ALA A 101 25.09 -4.22 -18.42
N PRO A 102 24.40 -5.25 -17.90
CA PRO A 102 23.13 -5.04 -17.24
C PRO A 102 23.33 -4.16 -16.00
N ILE A 103 22.37 -3.25 -15.78
CA ILE A 103 22.27 -2.48 -14.54
C ILE A 103 21.91 -3.47 -13.42
N THR A 104 22.79 -3.59 -12.43
CA THR A 104 22.64 -4.54 -11.31
C THR A 104 22.85 -3.85 -9.96
N PRO A 105 21.99 -4.09 -8.95
CA PRO A 105 20.83 -4.99 -8.94
C PRO A 105 19.70 -4.55 -9.91
N ALA A 106 18.74 -5.45 -10.14
CA ALA A 106 17.61 -5.18 -11.02
C ALA A 106 16.86 -3.90 -10.58
N VAL A 107 16.53 -3.05 -11.55
CA VAL A 107 15.77 -1.82 -11.29
C VAL A 107 14.32 -2.20 -10.99
N GLU A 108 13.77 -1.67 -9.91
CA GLU A 108 12.39 -1.99 -9.48
C GLU A 108 11.57 -0.72 -9.33
N VAL A 109 10.34 -0.76 -9.86
CA VAL A 109 9.39 0.33 -9.82
C VAL A 109 8.09 -0.16 -9.19
N ALA A 110 7.69 0.48 -8.10
CA ALA A 110 6.43 0.24 -7.40
C ALA A 110 5.32 1.17 -7.87
N VAL A 111 4.09 0.67 -7.86
CA VAL A 111 2.86 1.47 -7.98
C VAL A 111 2.35 1.78 -6.58
N LEU A 112 2.22 3.06 -6.26
CA LEU A 112 1.79 3.54 -4.96
C LEU A 112 0.45 4.29 -5.08
N ASP A 113 -0.34 4.26 -4.01
CA ASP A 113 -1.49 5.15 -3.84
C ASP A 113 -1.06 6.53 -3.30
N ALA A 114 -2.02 7.44 -3.18
CA ALA A 114 -1.76 8.82 -2.72
C ALA A 114 -1.22 8.92 -1.28
N PHE A 115 -1.30 7.83 -0.50
CA PHE A 115 -0.78 7.74 0.87
C PHE A 115 0.56 6.99 0.93
N GLY A 116 1.12 6.57 -0.20
CA GLY A 116 2.38 5.83 -0.28
C GLY A 116 2.24 4.33 -0.02
N ASN A 117 1.03 3.77 -0.03
CA ASN A 117 0.83 2.33 0.11
C ASN A 117 1.06 1.62 -1.23
N LEU A 118 1.68 0.44 -1.18
CA LEU A 118 1.88 -0.40 -2.36
C LEU A 118 0.54 -0.94 -2.88
N VAL A 119 0.22 -0.66 -4.14
CA VAL A 119 -0.99 -1.14 -4.80
C VAL A 119 -0.73 -2.51 -5.42
N THR A 120 -1.22 -3.56 -4.77
CA THR A 120 -0.95 -4.95 -5.20
C THR A 120 -2.10 -5.59 -6.00
N GLY A 121 -3.30 -5.00 -5.96
CA GLY A 121 -4.53 -5.61 -6.48
C GLY A 121 -4.83 -5.31 -7.96
N THR A 122 -4.16 -4.35 -8.59
CA THR A 122 -4.39 -3.97 -9.99
C THR A 122 -3.06 -3.96 -10.74
N PRO A 123 -2.87 -4.85 -11.72
CA PRO A 123 -1.67 -4.84 -12.55
C PRO A 123 -1.58 -3.54 -13.37
N VAL A 124 -0.39 -2.96 -13.41
CA VAL A 124 -0.06 -1.78 -14.23
C VAL A 124 1.12 -2.16 -15.11
N ASP A 125 1.08 -1.80 -16.39
CA ASP A 125 2.26 -1.91 -17.24
C ASP A 125 3.12 -0.66 -17.07
N VAL A 126 4.41 -0.88 -16.79
CA VAL A 126 5.41 0.17 -16.61
C VAL A 126 6.42 0.06 -17.74
N THR A 127 6.63 1.15 -18.46
CA THR A 127 7.65 1.28 -19.50
C THR A 127 8.81 2.12 -19.00
N ILE A 128 10.04 1.64 -19.16
CA ILE A 128 11.27 2.40 -18.87
C ILE A 128 11.79 3.05 -20.14
N SER A 129 12.17 4.33 -20.04
CA SER A 129 12.89 5.08 -21.06
C SER A 129 14.07 5.85 -20.45
N LEU A 130 14.95 6.38 -21.31
CA LEU A 130 15.95 7.35 -20.88
C LEU A 130 15.28 8.69 -20.53
N GLY A 131 15.64 9.23 -19.38
CA GLY A 131 15.36 10.60 -18.96
C GLY A 131 16.48 11.53 -19.40
N ASN A 132 17.32 11.96 -18.45
CA ASN A 132 18.55 12.67 -18.78
C ASN A 132 19.45 11.73 -19.58
N ASN A 133 19.77 12.15 -20.80
CA ASN A 133 20.66 11.47 -21.73
C ASN A 133 21.64 12.53 -22.24
N PRO A 134 22.76 12.77 -21.52
CA PRO A 134 23.62 13.91 -21.81
C PRO A 134 24.24 13.85 -23.21
N SER A 135 24.61 12.66 -23.68
CA SER A 135 25.08 12.45 -25.04
C SER A 135 23.98 12.69 -26.09
N GLY A 136 22.72 12.42 -25.75
CA GLY A 136 21.58 12.45 -26.68
C GLY A 136 21.58 11.32 -27.72
N PHE A 137 22.60 10.45 -27.72
CA PHE A 137 22.77 9.36 -28.67
C PHE A 137 22.71 7.97 -28.04
N ALA A 138 22.70 7.90 -26.70
CA ALA A 138 22.63 6.63 -25.99
C ALA A 138 21.34 5.88 -26.30
N PHE A 139 21.45 4.56 -26.43
CA PHE A 139 20.33 3.63 -26.54
C PHE A 139 20.16 2.87 -25.23
N LEU A 140 18.93 2.86 -24.71
CA LEU A 140 18.52 1.96 -23.63
C LEU A 140 17.94 0.70 -24.24
N ASP A 141 18.51 -0.45 -23.86
CA ASP A 141 18.10 -1.76 -24.34
C ASP A 141 17.66 -2.68 -23.18
N SER A 142 16.85 -3.67 -23.52
CA SER A 142 16.49 -4.80 -22.67
C SER A 142 16.30 -6.03 -23.56
N PRO A 143 17.08 -7.11 -23.35
CA PRO A 143 16.90 -8.37 -24.06
C PRO A 143 15.50 -8.98 -23.94
N THR A 144 14.75 -8.67 -22.87
CA THR A 144 13.37 -9.14 -22.71
C THR A 144 12.35 -8.10 -23.15
N THR A 145 12.29 -6.95 -22.47
CA THR A 145 11.31 -5.89 -22.73
C THR A 145 11.58 -4.67 -21.86
N LEU A 146 11.42 -3.48 -22.43
CA LEU A 146 11.38 -2.22 -21.69
C LEU A 146 10.03 -1.94 -21.00
N THR A 147 8.99 -2.73 -21.30
CA THR A 147 7.68 -2.67 -20.66
C THR A 147 7.41 -3.93 -19.85
N ARG A 148 7.14 -3.78 -18.55
CA ARG A 148 6.79 -4.90 -17.66
C ARG A 148 5.53 -4.60 -16.87
N THR A 149 4.68 -5.62 -16.76
CA THR A 149 3.52 -5.62 -15.88
C THR A 149 3.97 -5.82 -14.43
N THR A 150 3.43 -5.03 -13.51
CA THR A 150 3.68 -5.22 -12.08
C THR A 150 3.17 -6.56 -11.57
N VAL A 151 3.97 -7.23 -10.75
CA VAL A 151 3.57 -8.39 -9.94
C VAL A 151 3.61 -7.97 -8.49
N ASN A 152 2.51 -8.16 -7.75
CA ASN A 152 2.35 -7.64 -6.38
C ASN A 152 2.71 -6.15 -6.27
N GLY A 153 2.32 -5.35 -7.27
CA GLY A 153 2.54 -3.90 -7.29
C GLY A 153 3.93 -3.44 -7.72
N VAL A 154 4.84 -4.34 -8.09
CA VAL A 154 6.21 -4.00 -8.50
C VAL A 154 6.54 -4.55 -9.88
N ALA A 155 7.07 -3.71 -10.76
CA ALA A 155 7.68 -4.09 -12.03
C ALA A 155 9.21 -4.13 -11.85
N SER A 156 9.84 -5.26 -12.18
CA SER A 156 11.28 -5.49 -11.97
C SER A 156 11.99 -5.69 -13.30
N PHE A 157 13.02 -4.91 -13.60
CA PHE A 157 13.79 -4.89 -14.84
C PHE A 157 15.24 -5.33 -14.55
N GLY A 158 15.56 -6.59 -14.84
CA GLY A 158 16.84 -7.20 -14.48
C GLY A 158 17.90 -7.20 -15.59
N ASP A 159 17.58 -6.65 -16.75
CA ASP A 159 18.38 -6.78 -17.97
C ASP A 159 18.52 -5.47 -18.76
N LEU A 160 18.19 -4.33 -18.13
CA LEU A 160 18.41 -3.01 -18.71
C LEU A 160 19.90 -2.77 -18.92
N ASN A 161 20.29 -2.29 -20.09
CA ASN A 161 21.66 -1.85 -20.36
C ASN A 161 21.65 -0.61 -21.25
N ILE A 162 22.74 0.17 -21.18
CA ILE A 162 22.94 1.37 -22.00
C ILE A 162 24.27 1.22 -22.74
N ASP A 163 24.29 1.58 -24.02
CA ASP A 163 25.42 1.35 -24.93
C ASP A 163 26.53 2.42 -24.87
N THR A 164 26.24 3.57 -24.25
CA THR A 164 27.08 4.77 -24.37
C THR A 164 27.59 5.22 -23.01
N PRO A 165 28.91 5.23 -22.77
CA PRO A 165 29.50 5.83 -21.58
C PRO A 165 29.22 7.33 -21.48
N ASP A 166 28.65 7.75 -20.36
CA ASP A 166 28.41 9.14 -19.99
C ASP A 166 28.01 9.21 -18.51
N VAL A 167 27.89 10.41 -17.95
CA VAL A 167 27.55 10.62 -16.54
C VAL A 167 26.14 11.17 -16.37
N ALA A 168 25.56 10.93 -15.21
CA ALA A 168 24.28 11.47 -14.79
C ALA A 168 23.08 11.08 -15.67
N TYR A 169 23.07 9.87 -16.24
CA TYR A 169 21.86 9.29 -16.82
C TYR A 169 20.74 9.22 -15.79
N THR A 170 19.50 9.40 -16.22
CA THR A 170 18.32 9.01 -15.43
C THR A 170 17.42 8.11 -16.25
N LEU A 171 16.64 7.28 -15.56
CA LEU A 171 15.55 6.51 -16.15
C LEU A 171 14.21 7.17 -15.81
N VAL A 172 13.28 7.12 -16.76
CA VAL A 172 11.88 7.52 -16.53
C VAL A 172 11.02 6.26 -16.60
N ALA A 173 10.26 6.01 -15.54
CA ALA A 173 9.26 4.96 -15.50
C ALA A 173 7.89 5.57 -15.80
N THR A 174 7.26 5.11 -16.88
CA THR A 174 5.97 5.62 -17.36
C THR A 174 4.90 4.54 -17.24
N PRO A 175 3.77 4.82 -16.58
CA PRO A 175 2.65 3.89 -16.48
C PRO A 175 1.80 3.89 -17.75
N ASN A 176 1.11 2.78 -18.04
CA ASN A 176 0.09 2.69 -19.10
C ASN A 176 -1.28 3.31 -18.73
N ILE A 177 -1.40 3.86 -17.52
CA ILE A 177 -2.60 4.52 -16.99
C ILE A 177 -2.27 5.95 -16.56
N GLY A 178 -3.29 6.78 -16.34
CA GLY A 178 -3.15 8.20 -15.98
C GLY A 178 -2.69 8.48 -14.55
N ILE A 179 -1.64 7.83 -14.07
CA ILE A 179 -0.98 8.09 -12.78
C ILE A 179 0.37 8.79 -13.00
N THR A 180 0.94 9.37 -11.95
CA THR A 180 2.19 10.13 -12.07
C THR A 180 3.40 9.22 -12.35
N ALA A 181 4.17 9.54 -13.38
CA ALA A 181 5.42 8.86 -13.73
C ALA A 181 6.54 9.13 -12.70
N ALA A 182 7.58 8.30 -12.68
CA ALA A 182 8.74 8.48 -11.81
C ALA A 182 10.01 8.73 -12.62
N THR A 183 10.95 9.52 -12.06
CA THR A 183 12.32 9.65 -12.57
C THR A 183 13.29 9.12 -11.52
N SER A 184 14.26 8.33 -11.94
CA SER A 184 15.28 7.78 -11.05
C SER A 184 16.24 8.86 -10.55
N ILE A 185 17.08 8.51 -9.57
CA ILE A 185 18.30 9.28 -9.32
C ILE A 185 19.27 9.14 -10.51
N ALA A 186 20.22 10.06 -10.57
CA ALA A 186 21.28 10.04 -11.58
C ALA A 186 22.27 8.89 -11.32
N PHE A 187 22.74 8.24 -12.39
CA PHE A 187 23.77 7.20 -12.38
C PHE A 187 24.65 7.31 -13.63
N ASP A 188 25.82 6.67 -13.60
CA ASP A 188 26.80 6.79 -14.69
C ASP A 188 26.90 5.48 -15.49
N ILE A 189 27.27 5.60 -16.76
CA ILE A 189 27.71 4.46 -17.58
C ILE A 189 29.20 4.62 -17.81
N THR A 190 29.99 3.66 -17.35
CA THR A 190 31.45 3.66 -17.54
C THR A 190 31.82 2.96 -18.85
N PRO A 191 33.00 3.26 -19.42
CA PRO A 191 33.56 2.50 -20.53
C PRO A 191 33.69 1.01 -20.23
#